data_AF-A0A2W6AXX7-F1
#
_entry.id   AF-A0A2W6AXX7-F1
#
_cell.length_a   1.000
_cell.length_b   1.000
_cell.length_c   1.000
_cell.angle_alpha   90.00
_cell.angle_beta   90.00
_cell.angle_gamma   90.00
#
_symmetry.space_group_name_H-M   'P 1'
#
loop_
_entity.id
_entity.type
_entity.pdbx_description
1 polymer ?
#
loop_
_entity_poly.entity_id
_entity_poly.type
_entity_poly.pdbx_seq_one_letter_code
_entity_poly.pdbx_strand_id
1 'polypeptide(L)' 'MRDLFSGLIGVPATILIAAGLGLAGVTLVSRARRRREPPIRWVHLALGLALFIAGGLVMLLDVAVVGVR' A
#
# COMPACT_ATOMS: atom_id res chain seq x y z
N MET A 1 4.34 -9.59 24.51
CA MET A 1 4.94 -10.12 23.26
C MET A 1 4.02 -9.96 22.06
N ARG A 2 2.73 -10.33 22.12
CA ARG A 2 1.78 -10.12 20.99
C ARG A 2 1.70 -8.67 20.52
N ASP A 3 1.64 -7.70 21.43
CA ASP A 3 1.61 -6.27 21.05
C ASP A 3 2.90 -5.80 20.34
N LEU A 4 4.04 -6.41 20.68
CA LEU A 4 5.31 -6.15 19.98
C LEU A 4 5.31 -6.78 18.58
N PHE A 5 4.75 -7.99 18.42
CA PHE A 5 4.62 -8.63 17.10
C PHE A 5 3.62 -7.90 16.20
N SER A 6 2.48 -7.45 16.75
CA SER A 6 1.51 -6.63 16.02
C SER A 6 2.07 -5.24 15.68
N GLY A 7 2.85 -4.63 16.57
CA GLY A 7 3.59 -3.40 16.26
C GLY A 7 4.65 -3.62 15.16
N LEU A 8 5.38 -4.74 15.20
CA LEU A 8 6.44 -5.03 14.24
C LEU A 8 5.92 -5.35 12.84
N ILE A 9 4.75 -5.99 12.71
CA ILE A 9 4.19 -6.44 11.43
C ILE A 9 3.09 -5.49 10.94
N GLY A 10 2.20 -5.05 11.84
CA GLY A 10 1.11 -4.14 11.53
C GLY A 10 1.59 -2.77 11.06
N VAL A 11 2.61 -2.18 11.70
CA VAL A 11 3.13 -0.86 11.32
C VAL A 11 3.67 -0.86 9.88
N PRO A 12 4.57 -1.77 9.47
CA PRO A 12 4.98 -1.89 8.07
C PRO A 12 3.82 -2.14 7.10
N ALA A 13 2.83 -2.95 7.50
CA ALA A 13 1.65 -3.20 6.67
C ALA A 13 0.89 -1.90 6.36
N THR A 14 0.62 -1.08 7.39
CA THR A 14 -0.01 0.24 7.20
C THR A 14 0.82 1.18 6.33
N ILE A 15 2.15 1.19 6.48
CA ILE A 15 3.04 2.03 5.65
C ILE A 15 2.94 1.60 4.18
N LEU A 16 2.99 0.30 3.90
CA LEU A 16 2.86 -0.25 2.55
C LEU A 16 1.51 0.10 1.91
N ILE A 17 0.42 -0.05 2.67
CA ILE A 17 -0.94 0.32 2.24
C ILE A 17 -1.00 1.81 1.90
N ALA A 18 -0.56 2.67 2.80
CA ALA A 18 -0.60 4.12 2.63
C ALA A 18 0.26 4.58 1.44
N ALA A 19 1.49 4.04 1.31
CA ALA A 19 2.38 4.32 0.20
C ALA A 19 1.78 3.86 -1.13
N GLY A 20 1.19 2.65 -1.17
CA GLY A 20 0.52 2.11 -2.35
C GLY A 20 -0.66 2.98 -2.81
N LEU A 21 -1.51 3.38 -1.87
CA LEU A 21 -2.65 4.29 -2.10
C LEU A 21 -2.19 5.67 -2.58
N GLY A 22 -1.18 6.25 -1.93
CA GLY A 22 -0.64 7.56 -2.30
C GLY A 22 -0.07 7.55 -3.73
N LEU A 23 0.71 6.53 -4.06
CA LEU A 23 1.32 6.41 -5.39
C LEU A 23 0.25 6.18 -6.48
N ALA A 24 -0.73 5.31 -6.23
CA ALA A 24 -1.84 5.07 -7.15
C ALA A 24 -2.71 6.32 -7.32
N GLY A 25 -3.04 7.00 -6.21
CA GLY A 25 -3.82 8.22 -6.18
C GLY A 25 -3.16 9.37 -6.93
N VAL A 26 -1.88 9.63 -6.69
CA VAL A 26 -1.11 10.65 -7.42
C VAL A 26 -1.03 10.32 -8.91
N THR A 27 -0.83 9.05 -9.27
CA THR A 27 -0.80 8.61 -10.67
C THR A 27 -2.14 8.86 -11.37
N LEU A 28 -3.26 8.54 -10.70
CA LEU A 28 -4.61 8.76 -11.21
C LEU A 28 -4.94 10.26 -11.34
N VAL A 29 -4.70 11.05 -10.29
CA VAL A 29 -4.97 12.50 -10.28
C VAL A 29 -4.10 13.23 -11.30
N SER A 30 -2.82 12.87 -11.40
CA SER A 30 -1.91 13.45 -12.39
C SER A 30 -2.39 13.18 -13.82
N ARG A 31 -2.85 11.95 -14.10
CA ARG A 31 -3.41 11.59 -15.40
C ARG A 31 -4.73 12.29 -15.71
N ALA A 32 -5.60 12.44 -14.72
CA ALA A 32 -6.87 13.15 -14.89
C ALA A 32 -6.66 14.65 -15.16
N ARG A 33 -5.67 15.27 -14.51
CA ARG A 33 -5.37 16.71 -14.62
C ARG A 33 -4.46 17.07 -15.82
N ARG A 34 -3.51 16.21 -16.21
CA ARG A 34 -2.57 16.48 -17.32
C ARG A 34 -2.84 15.52 -18.48
N ARG A 35 -3.55 16.00 -19.51
CA ARG A 35 -3.83 15.25 -20.75
C ARG A 35 -2.74 15.37 -21.83
N ARG A 36 -1.74 16.26 -21.68
CA ARG A 36 -0.81 16.66 -22.76
C ARG A 36 0.67 16.38 -22.53
N GLU A 37 1.10 16.07 -21.31
CA GLU A 37 2.47 15.63 -21.02
C GLU A 37 2.44 14.13 -20.72
N PRO A 38 3.47 13.32 -21.07
CA PRO A 38 3.47 11.90 -20.77
C PRO A 38 3.37 11.72 -19.25
N PRO A 39 2.19 11.33 -18.71
CA PRO A 39 2.00 11.29 -17.29
C PRO A 39 2.78 10.09 -16.77
N ILE A 40 3.32 10.24 -15.57
CA ILE A 40 3.73 9.20 -14.62
C ILE A 40 3.35 7.79 -15.16
N ARG A 41 4.34 7.06 -15.68
CA ARG A 41 4.15 5.81 -16.43
C ARG A 41 3.27 4.84 -15.64
N TRP A 42 2.48 4.01 -16.32
CA TRP A 42 1.67 2.91 -15.75
C TRP A 42 2.42 2.06 -14.71
N VAL A 43 3.76 2.01 -14.81
CA VAL A 43 4.67 1.44 -13.80
C VAL A 43 4.39 1.94 -12.38
N HIS A 44 4.07 3.23 -12.17
CA HIS A 44 3.76 3.76 -10.85
C HIS A 44 2.40 3.29 -10.34
N LEU A 45 1.42 3.13 -11.25
CA LEU A 45 0.14 2.54 -10.86
C LEU A 45 0.33 1.07 -10.47
N ALA A 46 1.11 0.32 -11.26
CA ALA A 46 1.44 -1.07 -10.96
C ALA A 46 2.21 -1.21 -9.64
N LEU A 47 3.19 -0.34 -9.40
CA LEU A 47 3.94 -0.29 -8.15
C LEU A 47 3.03 0.05 -6.96
N GLY A 48 2.15 1.04 -7.11
CA GLY A 48 1.23 1.45 -6.05
C GLY A 48 0.26 0.33 -5.69
N LEU A 49 -0.27 -0.35 -6.71
CA LEU A 49 -1.11 -1.52 -6.53
C LEU A 49 -0.35 -2.67 -5.87
N ALA A 50 0.89 -2.95 -6.29
CA ALA A 50 1.72 -4.00 -5.70
C ALA A 50 2.02 -3.73 -4.23
N LEU A 51 2.36 -2.49 -3.87
CA LEU A 51 2.58 -2.07 -2.47
C LEU A 51 1.31 -2.21 -1.63
N PHE A 52 0.16 -1.81 -2.19
CA PHE A 52 -1.13 -1.94 -1.52
C PHE A 52 -1.48 -3.40 -1.25
N ILE A 53 -1.35 -4.28 -2.25
CA ILE A 53 -1.60 -5.72 -2.12
C ILE A 53 -0.62 -6.34 -1.11
N ALA A 54 0.66 -6.02 -1.20
CA ALA A 54 1.67 -6.51 -0.27
C ALA A 54 1.36 -6.10 1.18
N GLY A 55 1.01 -4.83 1.40
CA GLY A 55 0.59 -4.36 2.73
C GLY A 55 -0.66 -5.07 3.24
N GLY A 56 -1.66 -5.29 2.38
CA GLY A 56 -2.85 -6.07 2.73
C GLY A 56 -2.55 -7.53 3.09
N LEU A 57 -1.63 -8.18 2.36
CA LEU A 57 -1.17 -9.54 2.66
C LEU A 57 -0.42 -9.62 3.99
N VAL A 58 0.46 -8.64 4.26
CA VAL A 58 1.17 -8.56 5.55
C VAL A 58 0.19 -8.33 6.70
N MET A 59 -0.82 -7.49 6.50
CA MET A 59 -1.88 -7.27 7.49
C MET A 59 -2.73 -8.54 7.71
N LEU A 60 -3.05 -9.27 6.65
CA LEU A 60 -3.74 -10.57 6.75
C LEU A 60 -2.89 -11.59 7.52
N LEU A 61 -1.58 -11.61 7.29
CA LEU A 61 -0.64 -12.44 8.06
C LEU A 61 -0.59 -12.01 9.53
N ASP A 62 -0.55 -10.71 9.83
CA ASP A 62 -0.63 -10.20 11.21
C ASP A 62 -1.90 -10.70 11.90
N VAL A 63 -3.05 -10.57 11.23
CA VAL A 63 -4.35 -11.07 11.69
C VAL A 63 -4.33 -12.58 11.93
N ALA A 64 -3.77 -13.36 11.00
CA ALA A 64 -3.73 -14.82 11.09
C ALA A 64 -2.76 -15.32 12.18
N VAL A 65 -1.63 -14.65 12.38
CA VAL A 65 -0.57 -15.04 13.32
C VAL A 65 -0.87 -14.56 14.73
N VAL A 66 -1.33 -13.31 14.88
CA VAL A 66 -1.61 -12.71 16.18
C VAL A 66 -3.00 -13.09 16.69
N GLY A 67 -3.90 -13.42 15.76
CA GLY A 67 -5.30 -13.78 16.02
C GLY A 67 -6.11 -12.52 16.31
N VAL A 68 -7.07 -12.19 15.44
CA VAL A 68 -8.02 -11.12 15.73
C VAL A 68 -8.97 -11.54 16.85
N ARG A 69 -9.19 -10.61 17.80
CA ARG A 69 -10.30 -10.61 18.75
C ARG A 69 -11.63 -10.44 18.04
#